data_AF-K9PR54-F1
#
_entry.id   AF-K9PR54-F1
#
_cell.length_a   1.000
_cell.length_b   1.000
_cell.length_c   1.000
_cell.angle_alpha   90.00
_cell.angle_beta   90.00
_cell.angle_gamma   90.00
#
_symmetry.space_group_name_H-M   'P 1'
#
loop_
_entity.id
_entity.type
_entity.pdbx_description
1 polymer ?
#
loop_
_entity_poly.entity_id
_entity_poly.type
_entity_poly.pdbx_seq_one_letter_code
_entity_poly.pdbx_strand_id
1 'polypeptide(L)'
;MVHIPVMSLRIDRGIFKYDFIDHHAILCVPVDADVKEIRKRYLAIARLLHPDSNSSVGAAQKQLAGELLSKLVNPAYEKLTAERTRSEYIIVLSQLGKRLVQESGSVELHTDLAKQLASSPNIDHLYKSAIAKLAATQYDSLQQVPQVIAQISELNLIYLMRSAGKSLAAPPPPPAKTNSVTPPSPTPNKAPAPTPPPATEDSVAEQYIRRAQTLIEKNQFAQAQVELKDALKLEPKNSRCHSLIAVVYVKQNQLKMAKIHFDNALKLDPNDQSALAWKPKIDKALGQPSAAAKVSAPVNADGKQSDKSGSGGLFGGLFGGKKK
;
A
#
# COMPACT_ATOMS: atom_id res chain seq x y z
N MET A 1 -46.75 -18.33 -3.62
CA MET A 1 -45.66 -17.43 -3.17
C MET A 1 -44.39 -18.25 -3.08
N VAL A 2 -43.43 -18.03 -3.99
CA VAL A 2 -42.13 -18.69 -3.92
C VAL A 2 -41.35 -18.03 -2.79
N HIS A 3 -41.09 -18.79 -1.73
CA HIS A 3 -40.26 -18.36 -0.62
C HIS A 3 -38.81 -18.32 -1.12
N ILE A 4 -38.35 -17.15 -1.55
CA ILE A 4 -36.95 -16.94 -1.91
C ILE A 4 -36.20 -16.81 -0.58
N PRO A 5 -35.32 -17.75 -0.21
CA PRO A 5 -34.57 -17.63 1.03
C PRO A 5 -33.64 -16.42 0.92
N VAL A 6 -33.81 -15.47 1.83
CA VAL A 6 -32.85 -14.37 2.04
C VAL A 6 -31.57 -15.02 2.55
N MET A 7 -30.64 -15.34 1.65
CA MET A 7 -29.33 -15.86 2.05
C MET A 7 -28.61 -14.79 2.86
N SER A 8 -28.38 -15.04 4.15
CA SER A 8 -27.49 -14.20 4.94
C SER A 8 -26.07 -14.43 4.43
N LEU A 9 -25.40 -13.38 3.96
CA LEU A 9 -23.98 -13.36 3.58
C LEU A 9 -23.06 -13.54 4.80
N ARG A 10 -23.27 -14.60 5.59
CA ARG A 10 -22.50 -14.88 6.79
C ARG A 10 -21.18 -15.54 6.40
N ILE A 11 -20.10 -14.97 6.91
CA ILE A 11 -18.74 -15.48 6.82
C ILE A 11 -18.30 -15.76 8.26
N ASP A 12 -17.96 -17.00 8.56
CA ASP A 12 -17.77 -17.51 9.93
C ASP A 12 -16.39 -18.14 10.16
N ARG A 13 -15.42 -17.88 9.26
CA ARG A 13 -14.04 -18.38 9.35
C ARG A 13 -13.01 -17.26 9.20
N GLY A 14 -11.77 -17.57 9.55
CA GLY A 14 -10.67 -16.62 9.52
C GLY A 14 -10.87 -15.48 10.52
N ILE A 15 -10.52 -14.26 10.11
CA ILE A 15 -10.59 -13.07 10.95
C ILE A 15 -12.04 -12.72 11.33
N PHE A 16 -13.03 -13.10 10.52
CA PHE A 16 -14.46 -12.85 10.81
C PHE A 16 -14.95 -13.50 12.11
N LYS A 17 -14.26 -14.53 12.63
CA LYS A 17 -14.57 -15.13 13.95
C LYS A 17 -14.34 -14.17 15.13
N TYR A 18 -13.62 -13.07 14.93
CA TYR A 18 -13.19 -12.16 16.00
C TYR A 18 -13.90 -10.80 15.93
N ASP A 19 -15.16 -10.78 15.48
CA ASP A 19 -15.99 -9.57 15.32
C ASP A 19 -15.29 -8.48 14.49
N PHE A 20 -14.60 -8.90 13.42
CA PHE A 20 -13.81 -8.03 12.57
C PHE A 20 -14.09 -8.29 11.09
N ILE A 21 -14.31 -7.23 10.32
CA ILE A 21 -14.59 -7.34 8.88
C ILE A 21 -13.26 -7.34 8.11
N ASP A 22 -12.93 -8.48 7.50
CA ASP A 22 -11.72 -8.59 6.69
C ASP A 22 -11.92 -8.03 5.27
N HIS A 23 -11.71 -6.72 5.13
CA HIS A 23 -11.82 -6.03 3.84
C HIS A 23 -10.80 -6.49 2.78
N HIS A 24 -9.64 -6.99 3.20
CA HIS A 24 -8.65 -7.55 2.27
C HIS A 24 -9.15 -8.87 1.68
N ALA A 25 -9.76 -9.72 2.49
CA ALA A 25 -10.39 -10.95 2.01
C ALA A 25 -11.58 -10.69 1.08
N ILE A 26 -12.41 -9.68 1.36
CA ILE A 26 -13.53 -9.31 0.50
C ILE A 26 -13.05 -8.93 -0.91
N LEU A 27 -11.97 -8.14 -1.01
CA LEU A 27 -11.41 -7.75 -2.30
C LEU A 27 -10.43 -8.79 -2.88
N CYS A 28 -10.14 -9.89 -2.18
CA CYS A 28 -9.12 -10.86 -2.56
C CYS A 28 -7.76 -10.23 -2.86
N VAL A 29 -7.28 -9.40 -1.93
CA VAL A 29 -5.96 -8.77 -2.00
C VAL A 29 -5.14 -9.11 -0.75
N PRO A 30 -3.80 -9.24 -0.86
CA PRO A 30 -2.92 -9.42 0.30
C PRO A 30 -3.08 -8.31 1.34
N VAL A 31 -2.89 -8.60 2.63
CA VAL A 31 -2.95 -7.60 3.72
C VAL A 31 -1.91 -6.49 3.60
N ASP A 32 -0.85 -6.71 2.82
CA ASP A 32 0.20 -5.74 2.50
C ASP A 32 0.01 -5.07 1.13
N ALA A 33 -1.12 -5.31 0.44
CA ALA A 33 -1.39 -4.76 -0.89
C ALA A 33 -1.38 -3.23 -0.90
N ASP A 34 -0.85 -2.63 -1.95
CA ASP A 34 -0.87 -1.18 -2.11
C ASP A 34 -2.21 -0.66 -2.67
N VAL A 35 -2.41 0.66 -2.64
CA VAL A 35 -3.67 1.29 -3.10
C VAL A 35 -3.91 1.05 -4.60
N LYS A 36 -2.85 0.91 -5.41
CA LYS A 36 -2.97 0.63 -6.85
C LYS A 36 -3.45 -0.80 -7.09
N GLU A 37 -2.91 -1.76 -6.34
CA GLU A 37 -3.34 -3.16 -6.36
C GLU A 37 -4.80 -3.29 -5.92
N ILE A 38 -5.16 -2.66 -4.80
CA ILE A 38 -6.55 -2.60 -4.29
C ILE A 38 -7.50 -2.02 -5.35
N ARG A 39 -7.13 -0.88 -5.95
CA ARG A 39 -7.94 -0.24 -7.00
C ARG A 39 -8.07 -1.11 -8.25
N LYS A 40 -6.97 -1.69 -8.73
CA LYS A 40 -6.98 -2.59 -9.89
C LYS A 40 -7.93 -3.76 -9.64
N ARG A 41 -7.87 -4.34 -8.45
CA ARG A 41 -8.69 -5.49 -8.09
C ARG A 41 -10.17 -5.11 -7.94
N TYR A 42 -10.47 -4.01 -7.25
CA TYR A 42 -11.83 -3.49 -7.14
C TYR A 42 -12.48 -3.28 -8.51
N LEU A 43 -11.79 -2.62 -9.45
CA LEU A 43 -12.32 -2.38 -10.80
C LEU A 43 -12.62 -3.68 -11.56
N ALA A 44 -11.78 -4.72 -11.38
CA ALA A 44 -12.03 -6.03 -11.96
C ALA A 44 -13.30 -6.68 -11.37
N ILE A 45 -13.45 -6.64 -10.05
CA ILE A 45 -14.64 -7.16 -9.34
C ILE A 45 -15.90 -6.40 -9.74
N ALA A 46 -15.86 -5.07 -9.70
CA ALA A 46 -17.00 -4.22 -10.05
C ALA A 46 -17.47 -4.49 -11.47
N ARG A 47 -16.55 -4.70 -12.42
CA ARG A 47 -16.91 -5.09 -13.80
C ARG A 47 -17.62 -6.44 -13.84
N LEU A 48 -17.14 -7.44 -13.11
CA LEU A 48 -17.76 -8.79 -13.05
C LEU A 48 -19.16 -8.77 -12.42
N LEU A 49 -19.37 -7.92 -11.41
CA LEU A 49 -20.64 -7.82 -10.67
C LEU A 49 -21.64 -6.82 -11.27
N HIS A 50 -21.24 -6.00 -12.24
CA HIS A 50 -22.13 -5.01 -12.85
C HIS A 50 -23.26 -5.69 -13.64
N PRO A 51 -24.52 -5.23 -13.53
CA PRO A 51 -25.67 -5.85 -14.19
C PRO A 51 -25.55 -5.92 -15.71
N ASP A 52 -24.91 -4.94 -16.34
CA ASP A 52 -24.75 -4.87 -17.81
C ASP A 52 -23.73 -5.88 -18.35
N SER A 53 -22.80 -6.36 -17.52
CA SER A 53 -21.78 -7.32 -17.95
C SER A 53 -22.35 -8.73 -18.15
N ASN A 54 -23.58 -8.98 -17.70
CA ASN A 54 -24.22 -10.29 -17.61
C ASN A 54 -25.68 -10.22 -18.10
N SER A 55 -25.87 -9.84 -19.36
CA SER A 55 -27.19 -9.70 -19.99
C SER A 55 -27.99 -11.02 -20.06
N SER A 56 -27.32 -12.18 -20.07
CA SER A 56 -27.92 -13.53 -20.13
C SER A 56 -28.20 -14.20 -18.77
N VAL A 57 -27.93 -13.52 -17.66
CA VAL A 57 -28.00 -14.10 -16.31
C VAL A 57 -29.38 -13.90 -15.67
N GLY A 58 -29.88 -14.94 -14.98
CA GLY A 58 -31.19 -14.93 -14.32
C GLY A 58 -31.34 -13.86 -13.23
N ALA A 59 -32.57 -13.40 -12.99
CA ALA A 59 -32.88 -12.29 -12.08
C ALA A 59 -32.31 -12.47 -10.66
N ALA A 60 -32.36 -13.69 -10.11
CA ALA A 60 -31.82 -14.00 -8.79
C ALA A 60 -30.29 -13.79 -8.70
N GLN A 61 -29.57 -14.11 -9.77
CA GLN A 61 -28.10 -13.98 -9.81
C GLN A 61 -27.69 -12.52 -10.04
N LYS A 62 -28.49 -11.72 -10.78
CA LYS A 62 -28.34 -10.26 -10.84
C LYS A 62 -28.56 -9.59 -9.49
N GLN A 63 -29.59 -10.02 -8.75
CA GLN A 63 -29.83 -9.53 -7.40
C GLN A 63 -28.65 -9.86 -6.48
N LEU A 64 -28.18 -11.11 -6.47
CA LEU A 64 -27.04 -11.53 -5.64
C LEU A 64 -25.76 -10.74 -6.01
N ALA A 65 -25.49 -10.52 -7.29
CA ALA A 65 -24.36 -9.71 -7.73
C ALA A 65 -24.44 -8.27 -7.19
N GLY A 66 -25.62 -7.65 -7.28
CA GLY A 66 -25.86 -6.32 -6.73
C GLY A 66 -25.70 -6.26 -5.22
N GLU A 67 -26.16 -7.28 -4.50
CA GLU A 67 -25.98 -7.39 -3.04
C GLU A 67 -24.51 -7.56 -2.66
N LEU A 68 -23.75 -8.43 -3.34
CA LEU A 68 -22.31 -8.59 -3.12
C LEU A 68 -21.55 -7.27 -3.37
N LEU A 69 -21.88 -6.58 -4.47
CA LEU A 69 -21.22 -5.32 -4.83
C LEU A 69 -21.50 -4.22 -3.80
N SER A 70 -22.78 -4.01 -3.46
CA SER A 70 -23.20 -2.91 -2.58
C SER A 70 -22.93 -3.16 -1.10
N LYS A 71 -23.12 -4.40 -0.60
CA LYS A 71 -23.02 -4.71 0.83
C LYS A 71 -21.62 -5.16 1.27
N LEU A 72 -20.78 -5.66 0.35
CA LEU A 72 -19.44 -6.15 0.68
C LEU A 72 -18.34 -5.39 -0.06
N VAL A 73 -18.35 -5.40 -1.39
CA VAL A 73 -17.21 -4.93 -2.21
C VAL A 73 -17.01 -3.42 -2.09
N ASN A 74 -18.06 -2.61 -2.24
CA ASN A 74 -17.96 -1.15 -2.14
C ASN A 74 -17.48 -0.69 -0.74
N PRO A 75 -18.08 -1.14 0.38
CA PRO A 75 -17.59 -0.79 1.71
C PRO A 75 -16.13 -1.20 1.96
N ALA A 76 -15.73 -2.37 1.46
CA ALA A 76 -14.34 -2.82 1.58
C ALA A 76 -13.37 -1.91 0.81
N TYR A 77 -13.73 -1.51 -0.41
CA TYR A 77 -12.93 -0.58 -1.20
C TYR A 77 -12.84 0.81 -0.57
N GLU A 78 -13.95 1.36 -0.07
CA GLU A 78 -13.96 2.64 0.63
C GLU A 78 -13.05 2.61 1.85
N LYS A 79 -13.18 1.57 2.71
CA LYS A 79 -12.35 1.44 3.91
C LYS A 79 -10.85 1.37 3.58
N LEU A 80 -10.50 0.65 2.52
CA LEU A 80 -9.11 0.39 2.14
C LEU A 80 -8.46 1.48 1.28
N THR A 81 -9.22 2.44 0.75
CA THR A 81 -8.66 3.53 -0.07
C THR A 81 -8.61 4.88 0.61
N ALA A 82 -9.46 5.13 1.62
CA ALA A 82 -9.35 6.33 2.43
C ALA A 82 -8.21 6.22 3.46
N GLU A 83 -7.21 7.11 3.38
CA GLU A 83 -5.95 7.00 4.17
C GLU A 83 -6.21 6.88 5.68
N ARG A 84 -7.13 7.68 6.22
CA ARG A 84 -7.47 7.65 7.65
C ARG A 84 -8.07 6.31 8.06
N THR A 85 -9.15 5.89 7.41
CA THR A 85 -9.86 4.65 7.76
C THR A 85 -9.02 3.42 7.51
N ARG A 86 -8.16 3.46 6.47
CA ARG A 86 -7.20 2.40 6.17
C ARG A 86 -6.15 2.29 7.28
N SER A 87 -5.61 3.42 7.74
CA SER A 87 -4.59 3.42 8.81
C SER A 87 -5.17 2.85 10.10
N GLU A 88 -6.35 3.31 10.51
CA GLU A 88 -7.09 2.76 11.66
C GLU A 88 -7.33 1.24 11.51
N TYR A 89 -7.80 0.82 10.33
CA TYR A 89 -8.05 -0.58 10.02
C TYR A 89 -6.78 -1.45 10.12
N ILE A 90 -5.65 -1.02 9.55
CA ILE A 90 -4.39 -1.77 9.57
C ILE A 90 -3.84 -1.89 10.99
N ILE A 91 -4.00 -0.86 11.83
CA ILE A 91 -3.58 -0.90 13.24
C ILE A 91 -4.35 -2.00 13.99
N VAL A 92 -5.68 -2.00 13.89
CA VAL A 92 -6.51 -3.01 14.57
C VAL A 92 -6.20 -4.40 14.04
N LEU A 93 -6.02 -4.55 12.72
CA LEU A 93 -5.66 -5.82 12.09
C LEU A 93 -4.29 -6.35 12.59
N SER A 94 -3.29 -5.48 12.73
CA SER A 94 -1.97 -5.84 13.27
C SER A 94 -2.04 -6.24 14.74
N GLN A 95 -2.82 -5.51 15.55
CA GLN A 95 -3.03 -5.81 16.96
C GLN A 95 -3.72 -7.17 17.16
N LEU A 96 -4.73 -7.48 16.32
CA LEU A 96 -5.38 -8.79 16.33
C LEU A 96 -4.36 -9.92 16.11
N GLY A 97 -3.51 -9.80 15.08
CA GLY A 97 -2.46 -10.80 14.81
C GLY A 97 -1.50 -11.00 15.98
N LYS A 98 -1.06 -9.91 16.63
CA LYS A 98 -0.18 -9.96 17.82
C LYS A 98 -0.87 -10.62 19.01
N ARG A 99 -2.11 -10.24 19.29
CA ARG A 99 -2.91 -10.79 20.40
C ARG A 99 -3.04 -12.31 20.28
N LEU A 100 -3.37 -12.79 19.08
CA LEU A 100 -3.57 -14.23 18.84
C LEU A 100 -2.28 -15.05 19.00
N VAL A 101 -1.11 -14.46 18.73
CA VAL A 101 0.18 -15.10 19.02
C VAL A 101 0.43 -15.19 20.53
N GLN A 102 0.09 -14.14 21.29
CA GLN A 102 0.30 -14.08 22.73
C GLN A 102 -0.66 -14.99 23.51
N GLU A 103 -1.92 -15.07 23.08
CA GLU A 103 -2.95 -15.91 23.71
C GLU A 103 -2.67 -17.42 23.57
N SER A 104 -1.64 -17.81 22.79
CA SER A 104 -1.26 -19.22 22.54
C SER A 104 -2.43 -20.12 22.13
N GLY A 105 -3.50 -19.52 21.60
CA GLY A 105 -4.73 -20.21 21.25
C GLY A 105 -4.57 -21.01 19.97
N SER A 106 -5.01 -22.27 19.98
CA SER A 106 -5.15 -23.06 18.77
C SER A 106 -6.18 -22.41 17.85
N VAL A 107 -5.73 -21.89 16.70
CA VAL A 107 -6.63 -21.40 15.65
C VAL A 107 -7.12 -22.59 14.83
N GLU A 108 -8.43 -22.74 14.74
CA GLU A 108 -9.05 -23.75 13.89
C GLU A 108 -8.85 -23.42 12.40
N LEU A 109 -8.12 -24.28 11.68
CA LEU A 109 -7.86 -24.14 10.25
C LEU A 109 -8.64 -25.18 9.46
N HIS A 110 -9.49 -24.73 8.54
CA HIS A 110 -10.37 -25.61 7.76
C HIS A 110 -9.77 -25.95 6.40
N THR A 111 -8.92 -25.09 5.86
CA THR A 111 -8.32 -25.29 4.53
C THR A 111 -6.91 -25.88 4.59
N ASP A 112 -6.60 -26.78 3.66
CA ASP A 112 -5.25 -27.33 3.52
C ASP A 112 -4.23 -26.23 3.18
N LEU A 113 -4.67 -25.20 2.46
CA LEU A 113 -3.84 -24.04 2.12
C LEU A 113 -3.44 -23.24 3.35
N ALA A 114 -4.36 -23.03 4.31
CA ALA A 114 -4.04 -22.37 5.58
C ALA A 114 -3.12 -23.24 6.45
N LYS A 115 -3.35 -24.55 6.52
CA LYS A 115 -2.46 -25.49 7.23
C LYS A 115 -1.04 -25.49 6.64
N GLN A 116 -0.93 -25.51 5.32
CA GLN A 116 0.36 -25.42 4.62
C GLN A 116 1.05 -24.08 4.86
N LEU A 117 0.31 -22.98 4.86
CA LEU A 117 0.87 -21.66 5.14
C LEU A 117 1.40 -21.54 6.58
N ALA A 118 0.71 -22.17 7.54
CA ALA A 118 1.10 -22.16 8.95
C ALA A 118 2.46 -22.85 9.20
N SER A 119 2.76 -23.93 8.47
CA SER A 119 4.01 -24.70 8.59
C SER A 119 5.12 -24.24 7.64
N SER A 120 4.81 -23.46 6.60
CA SER A 120 5.79 -23.10 5.57
C SER A 120 6.85 -22.11 6.06
N PRO A 121 8.14 -22.28 5.68
CA PRO A 121 9.19 -21.29 5.93
C PRO A 121 9.04 -20.04 5.04
N ASN A 122 8.55 -20.22 3.80
CA ASN A 122 8.43 -19.15 2.79
C ASN A 122 7.01 -18.60 2.73
N ILE A 123 6.58 -17.96 3.83
CA ILE A 123 5.20 -17.52 4.01
C ILE A 123 4.75 -16.48 2.98
N ASP A 124 5.58 -15.49 2.64
CA ASP A 124 5.18 -14.35 1.80
C ASP A 124 4.79 -14.78 0.38
N HIS A 125 5.63 -15.61 -0.25
CA HIS A 125 5.36 -16.11 -1.60
C HIS A 125 4.16 -17.06 -1.63
N LEU A 126 4.06 -17.99 -0.67
CA LEU A 126 2.94 -18.93 -0.61
C LEU A 126 1.62 -18.21 -0.37
N TYR A 127 1.61 -17.23 0.53
CA TYR A 127 0.45 -16.39 0.83
C TYR A 127 -0.04 -15.61 -0.40
N LYS A 128 0.87 -14.87 -1.08
CA LYS A 128 0.49 -14.08 -2.26
C LYS A 128 0.06 -14.95 -3.43
N SER A 129 0.73 -16.07 -3.67
CA SER A 129 0.34 -17.01 -4.73
C SER A 129 -0.99 -17.71 -4.44
N ALA A 130 -1.27 -18.05 -3.18
CA ALA A 130 -2.56 -18.58 -2.74
C ALA A 130 -3.71 -17.60 -3.00
N ILE A 131 -3.55 -16.33 -2.57
CA ILE A 131 -4.56 -15.28 -2.82
C ILE A 131 -4.77 -15.08 -4.32
N ALA A 132 -3.70 -15.02 -5.12
CA ALA A 132 -3.81 -14.85 -6.56
C ALA A 132 -4.62 -15.97 -7.23
N LYS A 133 -4.43 -17.22 -6.79
CA LYS A 133 -5.21 -18.38 -7.28
C LYS A 133 -6.70 -18.26 -6.91
N LEU A 134 -7.00 -17.91 -5.66
CA LEU A 134 -8.39 -17.74 -5.21
C LEU A 134 -9.07 -16.52 -5.86
N ALA A 135 -8.32 -15.43 -6.09
CA ALA A 135 -8.84 -14.24 -6.76
C ALA A 135 -9.28 -14.52 -8.20
N ALA A 136 -8.63 -15.46 -8.89
CA ALA A 136 -8.94 -15.83 -10.26
C ALA A 136 -10.31 -16.51 -10.40
N THR A 137 -10.74 -17.27 -9.38
CA THR A 137 -11.99 -18.06 -9.41
C THR A 137 -13.08 -17.52 -8.46
N GLN A 138 -12.81 -16.43 -7.73
CA GLN A 138 -13.70 -15.88 -6.68
C GLN A 138 -15.16 -15.72 -7.13
N TYR A 139 -15.39 -15.32 -8.39
CA TYR A 139 -16.71 -15.00 -8.93
C TYR A 139 -17.21 -15.99 -9.99
N ASP A 140 -16.57 -17.15 -10.13
CA ASP A 140 -17.05 -18.23 -11.02
C ASP A 140 -18.44 -18.71 -10.59
N SER A 141 -18.70 -18.73 -9.28
CA SER A 141 -20.02 -18.96 -8.69
C SER A 141 -20.30 -17.93 -7.60
N LEU A 142 -21.32 -17.09 -7.79
CA LEU A 142 -21.69 -16.04 -6.82
C LEU A 142 -22.10 -16.61 -5.47
N GLN A 143 -22.65 -17.84 -5.45
CA GLN A 143 -23.03 -18.54 -4.23
C GLN A 143 -21.82 -19.01 -3.42
N GLN A 144 -20.66 -19.19 -4.05
CA GLN A 144 -19.41 -19.62 -3.40
C GLN A 144 -18.56 -18.44 -2.91
N VAL A 145 -18.91 -17.20 -3.27
CA VAL A 145 -18.15 -16.00 -2.89
C VAL A 145 -17.92 -15.91 -1.37
N PRO A 146 -18.92 -16.12 -0.48
CA PRO A 146 -18.68 -16.09 0.97
C PRO A 146 -17.65 -17.13 1.42
N GLN A 147 -17.66 -18.32 0.83
CA GLN A 147 -16.72 -19.39 1.14
C GLN A 147 -15.31 -19.02 0.71
N VAL A 148 -15.13 -18.45 -0.48
CA VAL A 148 -13.82 -17.97 -0.95
C VAL A 148 -13.30 -16.84 -0.06
N ILE A 149 -14.14 -15.88 0.32
CA ILE A 149 -13.77 -14.81 1.26
C ILE A 149 -13.32 -15.41 2.60
N ALA A 150 -14.05 -16.41 3.11
CA ALA A 150 -13.70 -17.11 4.33
C ALA A 150 -12.32 -17.79 4.25
N GLN A 151 -12.02 -18.46 3.12
CA GLN A 151 -10.72 -19.10 2.89
C GLN A 151 -9.57 -18.08 2.89
N ILE A 152 -9.76 -16.93 2.21
CA ILE A 152 -8.74 -15.88 2.19
C ILE A 152 -8.57 -15.26 3.56
N SER A 153 -9.65 -15.13 4.32
CA SER A 153 -9.55 -14.62 5.69
C SER A 153 -8.79 -15.57 6.62
N GLU A 154 -8.86 -16.89 6.43
CA GLU A 154 -7.98 -17.85 7.12
C GLU A 154 -6.51 -17.63 6.74
N LEU A 155 -6.22 -17.40 5.45
CA LEU A 155 -4.85 -17.11 5.01
C LEU A 155 -4.32 -15.80 5.62
N ASN A 156 -5.14 -14.75 5.64
CA ASN A 156 -4.81 -13.46 6.24
C ASN A 156 -4.51 -13.61 7.73
N LEU A 157 -5.35 -14.37 8.46
CA LEU A 157 -5.16 -14.67 9.88
C LEU A 157 -3.79 -15.30 10.15
N ILE A 158 -3.46 -16.38 9.43
CA ILE A 158 -2.18 -17.08 9.58
C ILE A 158 -1.01 -16.19 9.19
N TYR A 159 -1.13 -15.43 8.11
CA TYR A 159 -0.09 -14.50 7.68
C TYR A 159 0.21 -13.45 8.76
N LEU A 160 -0.83 -12.85 9.35
CA LEU A 160 -0.70 -11.86 10.42
C LEU A 160 -0.05 -12.46 11.67
N MET A 161 -0.48 -13.65 12.10
CA MET A 161 0.11 -14.33 13.25
C MET A 161 1.59 -14.66 13.02
N ARG A 162 1.94 -15.20 11.84
CA ARG A 162 3.33 -15.55 11.50
C ARG A 162 4.22 -14.31 11.38
N SER A 163 3.70 -13.23 10.81
CA SER A 163 4.42 -11.96 10.68
C SER A 163 4.62 -11.29 12.06
N ALA A 164 3.58 -11.29 12.90
CA ALA A 164 3.66 -10.79 14.28
C ALA A 164 4.62 -11.61 15.15
N GLY A 165 4.61 -12.95 15.02
CA GLY A 165 5.52 -13.83 15.76
C GLY A 165 6.99 -13.56 15.44
N LYS A 166 7.34 -13.31 14.17
CA LYS A 166 8.70 -12.87 13.79
C LYS A 166 9.08 -11.54 14.46
N SER A 167 8.13 -10.61 14.57
CA SER A 167 8.34 -9.33 15.24
C SER A 167 8.49 -9.47 16.76
N LEU A 168 7.80 -10.42 17.40
CA LEU A 168 7.84 -10.67 18.85
C LEU A 168 9.05 -11.53 19.27
N ALA A 169 9.54 -12.40 18.39
CA ALA A 169 10.72 -13.25 18.63
C ALA A 169 12.06 -12.49 18.47
N ALA A 170 12.04 -11.25 17.98
CA ALA A 170 13.22 -10.41 17.96
C ALA A 170 13.61 -10.05 19.41
N PRO A 171 14.88 -10.21 19.82
CA PRO A 171 15.29 -9.90 21.19
C PRO A 171 15.00 -8.42 21.52
N PRO A 172 14.58 -8.11 22.76
CA PRO A 172 14.46 -6.73 23.19
C PRO A 172 15.82 -6.04 23.07
N PRO A 173 15.88 -4.74 22.70
CA PRO A 173 17.14 -4.00 22.75
C PRO A 173 17.70 -4.06 24.19
N PRO A 174 19.03 -4.23 24.36
CA PRO A 174 19.61 -4.40 25.69
C PRO A 174 19.32 -3.17 26.57
N PRO A 175 19.09 -3.37 27.89
CA PRO A 175 18.80 -2.26 28.80
C PRO A 175 20.00 -1.33 28.87
N ALA A 176 19.77 -0.03 28.67
CA ALA A 176 20.77 1.00 28.83
C ALA A 176 21.27 0.99 30.28
N LYS A 177 22.58 0.73 30.47
CA LYS A 177 23.21 0.70 31.78
C LYS A 177 23.09 2.06 32.46
N THR A 178 22.36 2.11 33.56
CA THR A 178 22.35 3.21 34.53
C THR A 178 23.59 3.10 35.40
N ASN A 179 24.58 3.97 35.17
CA ASN A 179 25.65 4.17 36.14
C ASN A 179 25.22 5.23 37.15
N SER A 180 25.20 4.82 38.41
CA SER A 180 25.01 5.65 39.60
C SER A 180 26.12 6.69 39.76
N VAL A 181 25.74 7.93 40.06
CA VAL A 181 26.67 9.01 40.39
C VAL A 181 26.63 9.26 41.90
N THR A 182 27.78 9.19 42.55
CA THR A 182 28.06 9.87 43.83
C THR A 182 28.71 11.24 43.54
N PRO A 183 28.53 12.25 44.41
CA PRO A 183 28.72 13.65 44.03
C PRO A 183 30.14 14.16 44.34
N PRO A 184 30.62 15.21 43.64
CA PRO A 184 31.67 16.07 44.17
C PRO A 184 31.16 17.49 44.47
N SER A 185 31.87 18.17 45.37
CA SER A 185 31.84 19.61 45.63
C SER A 185 33.30 20.09 45.73
N PRO A 186 33.60 21.40 45.72
CA PRO A 186 33.32 22.35 44.64
C PRO A 186 34.57 23.21 44.30
N THR A 187 34.36 24.23 43.45
CA THR A 187 35.17 25.45 43.19
C THR A 187 36.01 25.49 41.89
N PRO A 188 36.34 26.69 41.38
CA PRO A 188 35.37 27.74 41.03
C PRO A 188 35.66 28.42 39.67
N ASN A 189 34.57 28.83 39.03
CA ASN A 189 34.40 30.09 38.31
C ASN A 189 35.21 30.36 37.02
N LYS A 190 34.56 30.11 35.88
CA LYS A 190 34.65 30.98 34.71
C LYS A 190 33.25 31.14 34.12
N ALA A 191 32.84 32.39 33.90
CA ALA A 191 31.53 32.78 33.40
C ALA A 191 31.14 32.00 32.12
N PRO A 192 29.89 31.49 32.01
CA PRO A 192 29.50 30.68 30.87
C PRO A 192 29.16 31.56 29.65
N ALA A 193 29.79 31.25 28.52
CA ALA A 193 29.21 31.50 27.21
C ALA A 193 27.87 30.74 27.11
N PRO A 194 26.87 31.22 26.34
CA PRO A 194 25.59 30.53 26.25
C PRO A 194 25.83 29.12 25.69
N THR A 195 25.56 28.11 26.52
CA THR A 195 25.60 26.71 26.13
C THR A 195 24.60 26.47 24.99
N PRO A 196 24.97 25.69 23.95
CA PRO A 196 23.98 25.14 23.03
C PRO A 196 22.96 24.33 23.85
N PRO A 197 21.66 24.35 23.51
CA PRO A 197 20.67 23.58 24.25
C PRO A 197 21.01 22.08 24.21
N PRO A 198 20.68 21.33 25.27
CA PRO A 198 21.00 19.91 25.39
C PRO A 198 20.40 19.11 24.23
N ALA A 199 21.15 18.11 23.76
CA ALA A 199 20.76 17.20 22.69
C ALA A 199 19.36 16.65 22.96
N THR A 200 18.42 17.05 22.09
CA THR A 200 17.04 16.60 22.08
C THR A 200 17.00 15.08 21.95
N GLU A 201 16.18 14.43 22.77
CA GLU A 201 15.74 13.06 22.51
C GLU A 201 15.35 12.94 21.02
N ASP A 202 15.93 11.98 20.30
CA ASP A 202 15.62 11.78 18.88
C ASP A 202 14.10 11.58 18.71
N SER A 203 13.46 12.52 18.02
CA SER A 203 12.05 12.45 17.60
C SER A 203 11.73 11.06 17.05
N VAL A 204 10.52 10.56 17.28
CA VAL A 204 10.07 9.29 16.68
C VAL A 204 10.24 9.32 15.15
N ALA A 205 10.05 10.48 14.51
CA ALA A 205 10.33 10.66 13.08
C ALA A 205 11.83 10.50 12.76
N GLU A 206 12.71 11.03 13.61
CA GLU A 206 14.16 10.87 13.46
C GLU A 206 14.59 9.40 13.61
N GLN A 207 13.91 8.62 14.45
CA GLN A 207 14.14 7.17 14.55
C GLN A 207 13.77 6.44 13.25
N TYR A 208 12.62 6.77 12.66
CA TYR A 208 12.23 6.25 11.34
C TYR A 208 13.23 6.67 10.25
N ILE A 209 13.72 7.92 10.28
CA ILE A 209 14.74 8.43 9.35
C ILE A 209 16.05 7.64 9.47
N ARG A 210 16.54 7.38 10.70
CA ARG A 210 17.76 6.60 10.93
C ARG A 210 17.64 5.15 10.46
N ARG A 211 16.48 4.51 10.69
CA ARG A 211 16.19 3.17 10.17
C ARG A 211 16.18 3.15 8.65
N ALA A 212 15.50 4.12 8.02
CA ALA A 212 15.48 4.26 6.58
C ALA A 212 16.89 4.38 5.98
N GLN A 213 17.77 5.18 6.58
CA GLN A 213 19.16 5.30 6.15
C GLN A 213 19.89 3.96 6.19
N THR A 214 19.75 3.22 7.29
CA THR A 214 20.33 1.87 7.43
C THR A 214 19.80 0.92 6.34
N LEU A 215 18.52 1.00 6.00
CA LEU A 215 17.91 0.19 4.95
C LEU A 215 18.41 0.60 3.55
N ILE A 216 18.63 1.90 3.31
CA ILE A 216 19.21 2.40 2.06
C ILE A 216 20.62 1.87 1.86
N GLU A 217 21.45 1.89 2.92
CA GLU A 217 22.81 1.32 2.89
C GLU A 217 22.81 -0.17 2.57
N LYS A 218 21.78 -0.90 3.03
CA LYS A 218 21.55 -2.32 2.73
C LYS A 218 20.87 -2.58 1.39
N ASN A 219 20.65 -1.55 0.56
CA ASN A 219 19.89 -1.62 -0.70
C ASN A 219 18.44 -2.14 -0.55
N GLN A 220 17.85 -2.05 0.65
CA GLN A 220 16.46 -2.44 0.95
C GLN A 220 15.49 -1.30 0.68
N PHE A 221 15.44 -0.85 -0.58
CA PHE A 221 14.76 0.38 -0.99
C PHE A 221 13.26 0.43 -0.70
N ALA A 222 12.55 -0.69 -0.85
CA ALA A 222 11.11 -0.76 -0.58
C ALA A 222 10.80 -0.52 0.91
N GLN A 223 11.59 -1.14 1.80
CA GLN A 223 11.44 -0.97 3.25
C GLN A 223 11.86 0.44 3.68
N ALA A 224 12.93 0.98 3.09
CA ALA A 224 13.34 2.36 3.34
C ALA A 224 12.24 3.37 2.99
N GLN A 225 11.49 3.16 1.90
CA GLN A 225 10.36 4.02 1.55
C GLN A 225 9.22 3.96 2.57
N VAL A 226 8.97 2.79 3.18
CA VAL A 226 7.97 2.64 4.24
C VAL A 226 8.36 3.45 5.46
N GLU A 227 9.58 3.28 5.96
CA GLU A 227 10.09 4.03 7.12
C GLU A 227 10.07 5.55 6.87
N LEU A 228 10.46 6.00 5.67
CA LEU A 228 10.41 7.43 5.31
C LEU A 228 8.98 7.95 5.15
N LYS A 229 8.04 7.13 4.69
CA LYS A 229 6.62 7.52 4.63
C LYS A 229 6.09 7.71 6.05
N ASP A 230 6.43 6.83 6.98
CA ASP A 230 6.00 6.95 8.38
C ASP A 230 6.66 8.15 9.08
N ALA A 231 7.94 8.44 8.78
CA ALA A 231 8.59 9.68 9.22
C ALA A 231 7.84 10.94 8.71
N LEU A 232 7.44 10.99 7.43
CA LEU A 232 6.67 12.11 6.89
C LEU A 232 5.24 12.22 7.44
N LYS A 233 4.65 11.14 7.96
CA LYS A 233 3.35 11.25 8.65
C LYS A 233 3.48 12.02 9.96
N LEU A 234 4.60 11.84 10.65
CA LEU A 234 4.90 12.50 11.92
C LEU A 234 5.40 13.94 11.68
N GLU A 235 6.29 14.10 10.70
CA GLU A 235 6.87 15.39 10.35
C GLU A 235 6.72 15.66 8.83
N PRO A 236 5.54 16.12 8.37
CA PRO A 236 5.27 16.35 6.96
C PRO A 236 6.14 17.41 6.28
N LYS A 237 6.83 18.23 7.07
CA LYS A 237 7.69 19.34 6.61
C LYS A 237 9.18 19.05 6.82
N ASN A 238 9.56 17.77 6.97
CA ASN A 238 10.96 17.39 7.18
C ASN A 238 11.71 17.31 5.84
N SER A 239 12.59 18.29 5.57
CA SER A 239 13.40 18.35 4.34
C SER A 239 14.26 17.10 4.15
N ARG A 240 14.93 16.66 5.21
CA ARG A 240 15.84 15.50 5.19
C ARG A 240 15.11 14.23 4.78
N CYS A 241 13.87 14.06 5.22
CA CYS A 241 13.04 12.92 4.84
C CYS A 241 12.69 12.95 3.34
N HIS A 242 12.33 14.12 2.80
CA HIS A 242 12.13 14.29 1.35
C HIS A 242 13.41 13.99 0.56
N SER A 243 14.57 14.45 1.03
CA SER A 243 15.87 14.15 0.40
C SER A 243 16.21 12.67 0.39
N LEU A 244 15.95 11.95 1.49
CA LEU A 244 16.19 10.50 1.55
C LEU A 244 15.26 9.73 0.61
N ILE A 245 13.98 10.09 0.51
CA ILE A 245 13.05 9.48 -0.46
C ILE A 245 13.56 9.70 -1.88
N ALA A 246 14.04 10.91 -2.18
CA ALA A 246 14.61 11.22 -3.47
C ALA A 246 15.85 10.35 -3.78
N VAL A 247 16.75 10.15 -2.81
CA VAL A 247 17.89 9.24 -2.93
C VAL A 247 17.44 7.81 -3.21
N VAL A 248 16.39 7.33 -2.56
CA VAL A 248 15.83 5.99 -2.86
C VAL A 248 15.36 5.92 -4.32
N TYR A 249 14.66 6.94 -4.81
CA TYR A 249 14.22 6.97 -6.21
C TYR A 249 15.39 7.06 -7.19
N VAL A 250 16.48 7.76 -6.86
CA VAL A 250 17.71 7.75 -7.67
C VAL A 250 18.27 6.34 -7.76
N LYS A 251 18.38 5.62 -6.64
CA LYS A 251 18.86 4.24 -6.61
C LYS A 251 17.97 3.26 -7.39
N GLN A 252 16.69 3.58 -7.52
CA GLN A 252 15.72 2.84 -8.34
C GLN A 252 15.64 3.32 -9.80
N ASN A 253 16.52 4.23 -10.23
CA ASN A 253 16.52 4.83 -11.57
C ASN A 253 15.23 5.60 -11.93
N GLN A 254 14.48 6.06 -10.94
CA GLN A 254 13.23 6.82 -11.10
C GLN A 254 13.50 8.33 -10.98
N LEU A 255 14.31 8.86 -11.90
CA LEU A 255 14.87 10.23 -11.83
C LEU A 255 13.81 11.34 -11.78
N LYS A 256 12.66 11.17 -12.46
CA LYS A 256 11.56 12.14 -12.42
C LYS A 256 10.95 12.26 -11.02
N MET A 257 10.75 11.13 -10.35
CA MET A 257 10.23 11.09 -8.97
C MET A 257 11.26 11.63 -7.99
N ALA A 258 12.53 11.28 -8.17
CA ALA A 258 13.62 11.83 -7.37
C ALA A 258 13.66 13.36 -7.45
N LYS A 259 13.53 13.94 -8.65
CA LYS A 259 13.48 15.39 -8.83
C LYS A 259 12.37 16.06 -8.02
N ILE A 260 11.15 15.51 -8.05
CA ILE A 260 10.01 16.06 -7.29
C ILE A 260 10.33 16.14 -5.80
N HIS A 261 10.91 15.07 -5.24
CA HIS A 261 11.23 15.03 -3.82
C HIS A 261 12.42 15.94 -3.46
N PHE A 262 13.45 16.06 -4.31
CA PHE A 262 14.51 17.05 -4.10
C PHE A 262 14.01 18.49 -4.22
N ASP A 263 13.09 18.78 -5.15
CA ASP A 263 12.47 20.11 -5.25
C ASP A 263 11.66 20.44 -3.98
N ASN A 264 10.99 19.45 -3.38
CA ASN A 264 10.28 19.64 -2.11
C ASN A 264 11.24 19.82 -0.92
N ALA A 265 12.35 19.08 -0.87
CA ALA A 265 13.39 19.27 0.13
C ALA A 265 13.93 20.71 0.07
N LEU A 266 14.33 21.21 -1.10
CA LEU A 266 14.85 22.58 -1.27
C LEU A 266 13.81 23.68 -1.00
N LYS A 267 12.52 23.40 -1.16
CA LYS A 267 11.45 24.31 -0.73
C LYS A 267 11.34 24.42 0.80
N LEU A 268 11.62 23.33 1.50
CA LEU A 268 11.53 23.25 2.96
C LEU A 268 12.82 23.74 3.63
N ASP A 269 13.97 23.33 3.10
CA ASP A 269 15.29 23.79 3.48
C ASP A 269 16.13 24.05 2.21
N PRO A 270 16.31 25.32 1.83
CA PRO A 270 17.14 25.70 0.69
C PRO A 270 18.61 25.27 0.80
N ASN A 271 19.09 24.94 2.01
CA ASN A 271 20.46 24.52 2.27
C ASN A 271 20.61 22.99 2.40
N ASP A 272 19.59 22.20 2.04
CA ASP A 272 19.67 20.74 2.08
C ASP A 272 20.81 20.23 1.17
N GLN A 273 21.87 19.73 1.81
CA GLN A 273 23.10 19.33 1.11
C GLN A 273 22.86 18.20 0.10
N SER A 274 21.97 17.26 0.42
CA SER A 274 21.68 16.13 -0.48
C SER A 274 20.95 16.62 -1.72
N ALA A 275 19.95 17.48 -1.54
CA ALA A 275 19.19 18.02 -2.65
C ALA A 275 20.04 18.94 -3.55
N LEU A 276 20.88 19.80 -2.98
CA LEU A 276 21.82 20.63 -3.73
C LEU A 276 22.85 19.79 -4.52
N ALA A 277 23.30 18.66 -3.98
CA ALA A 277 24.27 17.79 -4.64
C ALA A 277 23.67 16.94 -5.77
N TRP A 278 22.44 16.45 -5.59
CA TRP A 278 21.81 15.50 -6.53
C TRP A 278 20.97 16.18 -7.62
N LYS A 279 20.30 17.28 -7.31
CA LYS A 279 19.37 17.93 -8.24
C LYS A 279 20.03 18.36 -9.56
N PRO A 280 21.20 19.04 -9.60
CA PRO A 280 21.85 19.41 -10.86
C PRO A 280 22.21 18.20 -11.73
N LYS A 281 22.60 17.09 -11.10
CA LYS A 281 22.93 15.83 -11.81
C LYS A 281 21.69 15.22 -12.45
N ILE A 282 20.56 15.24 -11.75
CA ILE A 282 19.28 14.73 -12.24
C ILE A 282 18.73 15.61 -13.35
N ASP A 283 18.79 16.94 -13.20
CA ASP A 283 18.32 17.88 -14.21
C ASP A 283 19.12 17.74 -15.52
N LYS A 284 20.44 17.54 -15.42
CA LYS A 284 21.29 17.21 -16.58
C LYS A 284 20.91 15.86 -17.21
N ALA A 285 20.69 14.83 -16.39
CA ALA A 285 20.32 13.49 -16.89
C ALA A 285 18.94 13.46 -17.56
N LEU A 286 17.99 14.27 -17.08
CA LEU A 286 16.65 14.38 -17.67
C LEU A 286 16.60 15.34 -18.87
N GLY A 287 17.51 16.32 -18.94
CA GLY A 287 17.62 17.29 -20.03
C GLY A 287 18.42 16.82 -21.23
N GLN A 288 19.18 15.72 -21.12
CA GLN A 288 19.80 15.09 -22.28
C GLN A 288 18.76 14.23 -23.01
N PRO A 289 18.52 14.44 -24.32
CA PRO A 289 17.74 13.50 -25.10
C PRO A 289 18.49 12.17 -25.08
N SER A 290 17.90 11.13 -24.49
CA SER A 290 18.53 9.81 -24.51
C SER A 290 18.68 9.38 -25.96
N ALA A 291 19.91 9.09 -26.39
CA ALA A 291 20.22 8.49 -27.68
C ALA A 291 19.60 7.08 -27.88
N ALA A 292 18.80 6.61 -26.91
CA ALA A 292 18.08 5.34 -26.92
C ALA A 292 16.67 5.42 -27.54
N ALA A 293 16.22 6.59 -28.00
CA ALA A 293 14.98 6.72 -28.77
C ALA A 293 15.21 6.61 -30.29
N LYS A 294 16.00 5.62 -30.75
CA LYS A 294 15.88 5.13 -32.13
C LYS A 294 14.75 4.09 -32.15
N VAL A 295 13.53 4.59 -32.27
CA VAL A 295 12.38 3.82 -32.73
C VAL A 295 12.72 3.31 -34.13
N SER A 296 12.94 2.01 -34.26
CA SER A 296 12.91 1.30 -35.53
C SER A 296 11.46 1.29 -36.03
N ALA A 297 11.11 2.27 -36.85
CA ALA A 297 9.97 2.14 -37.75
C ALA A 297 10.46 1.47 -39.04
N PRO A 298 9.86 0.36 -39.49
CA PRO A 298 10.08 -0.08 -40.86
C PRO A 298 9.23 0.82 -41.76
N VAL A 299 9.92 1.72 -42.46
CA VAL A 299 9.41 2.32 -43.70
C VAL A 299 9.68 1.30 -44.80
N ASN A 300 8.62 0.79 -45.43
CA ASN A 300 8.65 0.49 -46.85
C ASN A 300 7.32 0.89 -47.46
N ALA A 301 7.45 1.83 -48.39
CA ALA A 301 6.43 2.28 -49.30
C ALA A 301 6.07 1.16 -50.27
N ASP A 302 4.81 1.08 -50.67
CA ASP A 302 4.44 1.34 -52.07
C ASP A 302 2.92 1.40 -52.25
N GLY A 303 2.48 2.41 -53.03
CA GLY A 303 1.33 2.25 -53.92
C GLY A 303 0.01 2.93 -53.57
N LYS A 304 -0.20 4.07 -54.24
CA LYS A 304 -1.44 4.42 -54.98
C LYS A 304 -2.50 5.31 -54.28
N GLN A 305 -2.23 6.61 -54.35
CA GLN A 305 -3.06 7.69 -54.92
C GLN A 305 -4.59 7.47 -55.05
N SER A 306 -5.37 8.33 -54.39
CA SER A 306 -6.51 9.01 -55.03
C SER A 306 -6.86 10.29 -54.25
N ASP A 307 -6.94 11.39 -55.01
CA ASP A 307 -7.36 12.72 -54.58
C ASP A 307 -8.82 12.73 -54.10
N LYS A 308 -9.10 13.53 -53.06
CA LYS A 308 -10.13 14.58 -53.14
C LYS A 308 -10.11 15.53 -51.94
N SER A 309 -10.06 16.80 -52.34
CA SER A 309 -10.35 18.05 -51.64
C SER A 309 -11.50 18.06 -50.63
N GLY A 310 -11.34 18.89 -49.60
CA GLY A 310 -12.41 19.81 -49.19
C GLY A 310 -12.64 19.98 -47.69
N SER A 311 -12.37 21.22 -47.21
CA SER A 311 -13.09 21.95 -46.14
C SER A 311 -13.11 21.33 -44.73
N GLY A 312 -12.58 21.94 -43.68
CA GLY A 312 -12.90 23.30 -43.21
C GLY A 312 -14.05 23.26 -42.18
N GLY A 313 -13.77 23.58 -40.91
CA GLY A 313 -14.78 23.79 -39.84
C GLY A 313 -14.31 23.20 -38.50
N LEU A 314 -13.74 23.94 -37.54
CA LEU A 314 -14.36 24.94 -36.66
C LEU A 314 -15.67 24.44 -36.01
N PHE A 315 -15.56 23.75 -34.88
CA PHE A 315 -16.68 23.55 -33.96
C PHE A 315 -16.51 24.47 -32.75
N GLY A 316 -17.18 25.61 -32.82
CA GLY A 316 -17.52 26.46 -31.68
C GLY A 316 -19.03 26.45 -31.48
N GLY A 317 -19.45 26.23 -30.24
CA GLY A 317 -20.50 27.02 -29.59
C GLY A 317 -21.97 26.70 -29.87
N LEU A 318 -22.70 26.58 -28.76
CA LEU A 318 -24.10 26.96 -28.53
C LEU A 318 -25.20 26.15 -29.22
N PHE A 319 -26.07 25.54 -28.42
CA PHE A 319 -27.43 25.98 -28.09
C PHE A 319 -28.00 24.90 -27.14
N GLY A 320 -28.52 25.21 -25.96
CA GLY A 320 -29.65 26.10 -25.74
C GLY A 320 -30.93 25.25 -25.77
N GLY A 321 -31.38 24.79 -24.60
CA GLY A 321 -32.43 23.77 -24.50
C GLY A 321 -33.87 24.26 -24.63
N LYS A 322 -34.81 23.38 -24.30
CA LYS A 322 -36.05 23.71 -23.59
C LYS A 322 -36.79 22.47 -23.12
N LYS A 323 -37.35 22.61 -21.92
CA LYS A 323 -38.42 21.80 -21.35
C LYS A 323 -39.68 21.89 -22.21
N LYS A 324 -40.38 20.77 -22.38
CA LYS A 324 -41.76 20.59 -21.91
C LYS A 324 -42.05 19.10 -21.78
#